data_AF-R6DUJ3-F1
#
_entry.id   AF-R6DUJ3-F1
#
_cell.length_a   1.000
_cell.length_b   1.000
_cell.length_c   1.000
_cell.angle_alpha   90.00
_cell.angle_beta   90.00
_cell.angle_gamma   90.00
#
_symmetry.space_group_name_H-M   'P 1'
#
loop_
_entity.id
_entity.type
_entity.pdbx_description
1 polymer ?
#
loop_
_entity_poly.entity_id
_entity_poly.type
_entity_poly.pdbx_seq_one_letter_code
_entity_poly.pdbx_strand_id
1 'polypeptide(L)'
;MMRKYLVLCSVLMAAMIILPLTTMEKPHKTAVVDEKPSVNTESGAISVMKSESGKVEKTDIKEYTVGALAAEMSMECHDEALKAQAVACYTYALYCKGKGNKDDLNGADISDDSKTHQGYLNKDARKKKWGDKYADYEEKAEELVGEVLGKRMTYNGDPILAAYHDICSGKTESAKTVWGEDIAYLQSVTSDGDRLAPNYETVIGLDKEKFRSAIQIIDGIELPGKSENWVGKTDKTDTGFVRSVEVGGTKIDGNDIKKALGLPSRNFTISCKDEKFTIKIIGNGHMVGMSQYGADYMARQGSDWQEILKHYYTGIKIE
;
A
#
# COMPACT_ATOMS: atom_id res chain seq x y z
N MET A 1 -24.86 -37.21 69.39
CA MET A 1 -24.33 -37.76 68.12
C MET A 1 -23.42 -36.82 67.33
N MET A 2 -23.36 -35.50 67.60
CA MET A 2 -22.40 -34.58 66.93
C MET A 2 -20.95 -34.63 67.48
N ARG A 3 -20.71 -35.16 68.68
CA ARG A 3 -19.38 -35.13 69.32
C ARG A 3 -18.41 -36.24 68.86
N LYS A 4 -18.91 -37.27 68.15
CA LYS A 4 -18.09 -38.38 67.61
C LYS A 4 -17.55 -38.11 66.19
N TYR A 5 -18.19 -37.22 65.43
CA TYR A 5 -17.74 -36.84 64.07
C TYR A 5 -16.68 -35.73 64.07
N LEU A 6 -16.67 -34.86 65.08
CA LEU A 6 -15.65 -33.81 65.24
C LEU A 6 -14.26 -34.34 65.61
N VAL A 7 -14.17 -35.49 66.28
CA VAL A 7 -12.90 -36.15 66.63
C VAL A 7 -12.35 -36.97 65.44
N LEU A 8 -13.22 -37.45 64.55
CA LEU A 8 -12.82 -38.19 63.35
C LEU A 8 -12.28 -37.25 62.26
N CYS A 9 -12.82 -36.03 62.13
CA CYS A 9 -12.32 -35.01 61.20
C CYS A 9 -10.98 -34.38 61.62
N SER A 10 -10.69 -34.27 62.92
CA SER A 10 -9.41 -33.71 63.40
C SER A 10 -8.24 -34.69 63.34
N VAL A 11 -8.50 -36.00 63.48
CA VAL A 11 -7.47 -37.05 63.31
C VAL A 11 -7.09 -37.25 61.83
N LEU A 12 -8.05 -37.09 60.91
CA LEU A 12 -7.79 -37.12 59.46
C LEU A 12 -7.04 -35.88 58.95
N MET A 13 -7.23 -34.71 59.58
CA MET A 13 -6.51 -33.47 59.21
C MET A 13 -5.06 -33.45 59.73
N ALA A 14 -4.77 -34.10 60.86
CA ALA A 14 -3.42 -34.19 61.42
C ALA A 14 -2.53 -35.25 60.73
N ALA A 15 -3.12 -36.27 60.09
CA ALA A 15 -2.39 -37.34 59.39
C ALA A 15 -1.88 -36.94 57.98
N MET A 16 -2.29 -35.79 57.44
CA MET A 16 -1.76 -35.27 56.16
C MET A 16 -0.60 -34.27 56.33
N ILE A 17 -0.24 -33.89 57.56
CA ILE A 17 0.70 -32.79 57.84
C ILE A 17 2.05 -33.28 58.42
N ILE A 18 2.24 -34.59 58.65
CA ILE A 18 3.48 -35.12 59.28
C ILE A 18 4.17 -36.19 58.39
N LEU A 19 4.84 -35.70 57.33
CA LEU A 19 6.10 -36.18 56.69
C LEU A 19 6.21 -37.59 56.02
N PRO A 20 7.13 -37.80 55.03
CA PRO A 20 8.35 -37.01 54.73
C PRO A 20 8.42 -36.44 53.30
N LEU A 21 8.84 -35.18 53.12
CA LEU A 21 10.24 -34.81 52.79
C LEU A 21 11.14 -35.97 52.35
N THR A 22 11.09 -36.34 51.07
CA THR A 22 12.28 -36.68 50.26
C THR A 22 11.93 -36.55 48.77
N THR A 23 12.10 -35.34 48.23
CA THR A 23 12.60 -35.03 46.88
C THR A 23 12.43 -33.52 46.68
N MET A 24 13.29 -32.73 47.32
CA MET A 24 13.50 -31.35 46.91
C MET A 24 14.56 -31.35 45.81
N GLU A 25 14.12 -31.37 44.55
CA GLU A 25 14.92 -30.71 43.51
C GLU A 25 14.88 -29.20 43.80
N LYS A 26 16.06 -28.59 43.77
CA LYS A 26 16.22 -27.14 43.98
C LYS A 26 15.28 -26.39 43.03
N PRO A 27 14.58 -25.33 43.48
CA PRO A 27 13.87 -24.46 42.56
C PRO A 27 14.93 -23.81 41.68
N HIS A 28 14.96 -24.20 40.41
CA HIS A 28 15.63 -23.41 39.40
C HIS A 28 14.88 -22.08 39.36
N LYS A 29 15.55 -20.98 39.69
CA LYS A 29 15.06 -19.65 39.36
C LYS A 29 14.99 -19.57 37.84
N THR A 30 13.88 -19.98 37.26
CA THR A 30 13.52 -19.55 35.92
C THR A 30 13.22 -18.06 36.08
N ALA A 31 14.18 -17.25 35.67
CA ALA A 31 13.90 -15.87 35.34
C ALA A 31 12.70 -15.91 34.38
N VAL A 32 11.62 -15.22 34.76
CA VAL A 32 10.61 -14.83 33.78
C VAL A 32 11.34 -13.83 32.89
N VAL A 33 11.95 -14.35 31.84
CA VAL A 33 12.36 -13.53 30.71
C VAL A 33 11.05 -13.13 30.07
N ASP A 34 10.73 -11.84 30.13
CA ASP A 34 9.78 -11.25 29.18
C ASP A 34 10.31 -11.59 27.78
N GLU A 35 9.84 -12.69 27.21
CA GLU A 35 10.00 -12.97 25.80
C GLU A 35 9.19 -11.90 25.07
N LYS A 36 9.86 -10.78 24.76
CA LYS A 36 9.55 -10.01 23.56
C LYS A 36 9.30 -11.04 22.45
N PRO A 37 8.16 -10.98 21.73
CA PRO A 37 7.92 -11.90 20.65
C PRO A 37 9.13 -11.86 19.72
N SER A 38 9.83 -12.99 19.60
CA SER A 38 10.94 -13.13 18.68
C SER A 38 10.35 -12.98 17.29
N VAL A 39 10.47 -11.77 16.74
CA VAL A 39 10.24 -11.52 15.32
C VAL A 39 11.18 -12.47 14.60
N ASN A 40 10.60 -13.47 13.95
CA ASN A 40 11.34 -14.32 13.04
C ASN A 40 11.68 -13.43 11.83
N THR A 41 12.73 -12.64 11.95
CA THR A 41 13.27 -11.83 10.86
C THR A 41 13.70 -12.82 9.80
N GLU A 42 12.87 -13.04 8.78
CA GLU A 42 13.37 -13.57 7.52
C GLU A 42 14.46 -12.59 7.06
N SER A 43 15.70 -12.93 7.36
CA SER A 43 16.91 -12.34 6.80
C SER A 43 16.88 -12.66 5.30
N GLY A 44 16.17 -11.81 4.56
CA GLY A 44 16.00 -11.92 3.13
C GLY A 44 16.77 -10.81 2.44
N ALA A 45 17.39 -11.13 1.30
CA ALA A 45 17.79 -10.10 0.35
C ALA A 45 16.68 -9.93 -0.72
N ILE A 46 16.55 -8.71 -1.25
CA ILE A 46 15.77 -8.39 -2.45
C ILE A 46 16.72 -7.93 -3.54
N SER A 47 16.50 -8.43 -4.74
CA SER A 47 17.15 -7.92 -5.95
C SER A 47 16.24 -6.92 -6.66
N VAL A 48 16.76 -5.72 -6.90
CA VAL A 48 16.05 -4.59 -7.51
C VAL A 48 16.69 -4.25 -8.85
N MET A 49 15.91 -4.24 -9.92
CA MET A 49 16.33 -3.70 -11.21
C MET A 49 16.15 -2.18 -11.24
N LYS A 50 17.23 -1.47 -11.56
CA LYS A 50 17.22 -0.03 -11.78
C LYS A 50 16.62 0.29 -13.15
N SER A 51 15.42 0.85 -13.16
CA SER A 51 14.63 1.16 -14.35
C SER A 51 15.37 2.02 -15.39
N GLU A 52 16.23 2.95 -14.95
CA GLU A 52 17.01 3.81 -15.84
C GLU A 52 18.16 3.09 -16.57
N SER A 53 18.70 2.01 -15.98
CA SER A 53 19.94 1.38 -16.47
C SER A 53 19.83 -0.12 -16.75
N GLY A 54 18.76 -0.76 -16.31
CA GLY A 54 18.59 -2.22 -16.30
C GLY A 54 19.50 -2.95 -15.30
N LYS A 55 20.35 -2.24 -14.54
CA LYS A 55 21.29 -2.85 -13.59
C LYS A 55 20.52 -3.45 -12.40
N VAL A 56 20.90 -4.66 -12.00
CA VAL A 56 20.35 -5.33 -10.82
C VAL A 56 21.23 -5.09 -9.60
N GLU A 57 20.61 -4.65 -8.50
CA GLU A 57 21.26 -4.42 -7.21
C GLU A 57 20.61 -5.31 -6.15
N LYS A 58 21.43 -5.96 -5.31
CA LYS A 58 20.93 -6.72 -4.16
C LYS A 58 21.04 -5.87 -2.90
N THR A 59 19.99 -5.89 -2.10
CA THR A 59 19.94 -5.18 -0.82
C THR A 59 19.28 -6.05 0.25
N ASP A 60 19.63 -5.82 1.51
CA ASP A 60 18.93 -6.43 2.65
C ASP A 60 17.47 -5.96 2.68
N ILE A 61 16.55 -6.83 3.09
CA ILE A 61 15.12 -6.54 3.06
C ILE A 61 14.75 -5.35 3.97
N LYS A 62 15.44 -5.13 5.10
CA LYS A 62 15.18 -3.95 5.94
C LYS A 62 15.56 -2.68 5.19
N GLU A 63 16.78 -2.64 4.62
CA GLU A 63 17.27 -1.50 3.83
C GLU A 63 16.39 -1.26 2.60
N TYR A 64 15.92 -2.31 1.96
CA TYR A 64 14.94 -2.24 0.89
C TYR A 64 13.66 -1.53 1.34
N THR A 65 13.06 -1.97 2.45
CA THR A 65 11.81 -1.42 2.95
C THR A 65 11.96 0.04 3.37
N VAL A 66 13.09 0.43 3.99
CA VAL A 66 13.41 1.85 4.26
C VAL A 66 13.47 2.64 2.95
N GLY A 67 14.16 2.11 1.94
CA GLY A 67 14.26 2.74 0.62
C GLY A 67 12.94 2.88 -0.13
N ALA A 68 12.06 1.88 -0.02
CA ALA A 68 10.74 1.90 -0.62
C ALA A 68 9.81 2.88 0.11
N LEU A 69 9.77 2.82 1.45
CA LEU A 69 9.01 3.78 2.26
C LEU A 69 9.42 5.23 1.95
N ALA A 70 10.73 5.48 1.87
CA ALA A 70 11.28 6.78 1.52
C ALA A 70 10.93 7.25 0.10
N ALA A 71 10.74 6.32 -0.83
CA ALA A 71 10.33 6.64 -2.20
C ALA A 71 8.84 7.04 -2.26
N GLU A 72 8.01 6.35 -1.48
CA GLU A 72 6.56 6.31 -1.65
C GLU A 72 5.79 7.29 -0.76
N MET A 73 6.29 7.59 0.44
CA MET A 73 5.55 8.42 1.40
C MET A 73 6.43 9.50 2.03
N SER A 74 5.83 10.66 2.32
CA SER A 74 6.53 11.75 2.99
C SER A 74 6.79 11.39 4.44
N MET A 75 8.00 11.65 4.95
CA MET A 75 8.34 11.43 6.37
C MET A 75 7.57 12.37 7.33
N GLU A 76 6.85 13.36 6.78
CA GLU A 76 5.95 14.27 7.53
C GLU A 76 4.56 13.66 7.78
N CYS A 77 4.25 12.52 7.15
CA CYS A 77 3.05 11.75 7.45
C CYS A 77 3.12 11.17 8.87
N HIS A 78 1.95 10.83 9.40
CA HIS A 78 1.80 10.21 10.70
C HIS A 78 2.49 8.85 10.75
N ASP A 79 3.09 8.52 11.89
CA ASP A 79 3.93 7.34 12.06
C ASP A 79 3.17 6.03 11.78
N GLU A 80 1.93 5.93 12.22
CA GLU A 80 1.06 4.78 11.93
C GLU A 80 0.76 4.62 10.43
N ALA A 81 0.68 5.71 9.67
CA ALA A 81 0.52 5.63 8.21
C ALA A 81 1.83 5.21 7.52
N LEU A 82 2.97 5.69 8.01
CA LEU A 82 4.30 5.27 7.56
C LEU A 82 4.55 3.78 7.86
N LYS A 83 4.12 3.28 9.02
CA LYS A 83 4.16 1.85 9.37
C LYS A 83 3.28 1.02 8.44
N ALA A 84 2.06 1.46 8.16
CA ALA A 84 1.17 0.79 7.20
C ALA A 84 1.83 0.74 5.80
N GLN A 85 2.40 1.85 5.32
CA GLN A 85 3.13 1.88 4.06
C GLN A 85 4.36 0.97 4.06
N ALA A 86 5.13 0.91 5.16
CA ALA A 86 6.28 0.01 5.28
C ALA A 86 5.87 -1.46 5.14
N VAL A 87 4.79 -1.88 5.80
CA VAL A 87 4.24 -3.24 5.69
C VAL A 87 3.70 -3.51 4.29
N ALA A 88 3.06 -2.54 3.64
CA ALA A 88 2.62 -2.66 2.25
C ALA A 88 3.81 -2.85 1.29
N CYS A 89 4.85 -2.01 1.40
CA CYS A 89 6.05 -2.11 0.58
C CYS A 89 6.79 -3.44 0.79
N TYR A 90 6.91 -3.90 2.04
CA TYR A 90 7.51 -5.18 2.39
C TYR A 90 6.70 -6.35 1.80
N THR A 91 5.38 -6.34 1.99
CA THR A 91 4.48 -7.38 1.48
C THR A 91 4.53 -7.44 -0.05
N TYR A 92 4.50 -6.30 -0.74
CA TYR A 92 4.56 -6.26 -2.20
C TYR A 92 5.89 -6.80 -2.73
N ALA A 93 7.01 -6.50 -2.07
CA ALA A 93 8.31 -7.07 -2.43
C ALA A 93 8.34 -8.59 -2.29
N LEU A 94 7.73 -9.15 -1.23
CA LEU A 94 7.60 -10.59 -1.07
C LEU A 94 6.69 -11.21 -2.14
N TYR A 95 5.57 -10.56 -2.46
CA TYR A 95 4.67 -10.97 -3.53
C TYR A 95 5.39 -11.01 -4.89
N CYS A 96 6.17 -9.99 -5.23
CA CYS A 96 6.99 -9.95 -6.45
C CYS A 96 8.09 -11.01 -6.46
N LYS A 97 8.79 -11.20 -5.33
CA LYS A 97 9.84 -12.22 -5.19
C LYS A 97 9.34 -13.64 -5.45
N GLY A 98 8.11 -13.93 -5.02
CA GLY A 98 7.44 -15.21 -5.22
C GLY A 98 7.00 -15.48 -6.67
N LYS A 99 7.04 -14.49 -7.57
CA LYS A 99 6.74 -14.69 -8.99
C LYS A 99 7.85 -15.46 -9.69
N GLY A 100 7.46 -16.42 -10.54
CA GLY A 100 8.40 -17.33 -11.21
C GLY A 100 9.10 -16.77 -12.44
N ASN A 101 8.47 -15.89 -13.22
CA ASN A 101 9.08 -15.27 -14.40
C ASN A 101 9.73 -13.92 -14.01
N LYS A 102 11.03 -13.78 -14.30
CA LYS A 102 11.85 -12.59 -14.02
C LYS A 102 12.62 -12.09 -15.24
N ASP A 103 12.25 -12.54 -16.44
CA ASP A 103 12.97 -12.24 -17.68
C ASP A 103 12.94 -10.73 -17.98
N ASP A 104 11.77 -10.11 -17.84
CA ASP A 104 11.58 -8.66 -18.03
C ASP A 104 12.27 -7.81 -16.94
N LEU A 105 12.80 -8.45 -15.89
CA LEU A 105 13.45 -7.81 -14.75
C LEU A 105 14.96 -8.11 -14.68
N ASN A 106 15.55 -8.65 -15.75
CA ASN A 106 16.95 -9.08 -15.77
C ASN A 106 17.30 -10.04 -14.61
N GLY A 107 16.34 -10.87 -14.21
CA GLY A 107 16.47 -11.80 -13.09
C GLY A 107 16.27 -11.19 -11.70
N ALA A 108 15.92 -9.90 -11.60
CA ALA A 108 15.59 -9.25 -10.33
C ALA A 108 14.21 -9.65 -9.80
N ASP A 109 14.00 -9.48 -8.50
CA ASP A 109 12.70 -9.72 -7.85
C ASP A 109 11.70 -8.60 -8.14
N ILE A 110 12.18 -7.37 -8.31
CA ILE A 110 11.34 -6.18 -8.52
C ILE A 110 12.09 -5.08 -9.28
N SER A 111 11.38 -4.14 -9.90
CA SER A 111 11.92 -2.90 -10.47
C SER A 111 11.70 -1.71 -9.53
N ASP A 112 12.51 -0.66 -9.64
CA ASP A 112 12.25 0.65 -8.98
C ASP A 112 11.37 1.61 -9.81
N ASP A 113 10.82 1.14 -10.93
CA ASP A 113 9.85 1.88 -11.73
C ASP A 113 8.45 1.88 -11.08
N SER A 114 8.09 3.00 -10.46
CA SER A 114 6.75 3.25 -9.89
C SER A 114 5.56 3.10 -10.86
N LYS A 115 5.79 3.03 -12.19
CA LYS A 115 4.72 2.77 -13.17
C LYS A 115 4.35 1.30 -13.27
N THR A 116 5.25 0.41 -12.89
CA THR A 116 5.08 -1.04 -12.99
C THR A 116 5.15 -1.75 -11.64
N HIS A 117 5.95 -1.20 -10.71
CA HIS A 117 6.16 -1.69 -9.36
C HIS A 117 6.10 -0.51 -8.38
N GLN A 118 6.96 -0.54 -7.35
CA GLN A 118 7.09 0.52 -6.37
C GLN A 118 8.42 1.26 -6.54
N GLY A 119 8.44 2.50 -6.11
CA GLY A 119 9.67 3.28 -6.01
C GLY A 119 10.65 2.67 -5.02
N TYR A 120 11.94 2.85 -5.29
CA TYR A 120 13.00 2.47 -4.36
C TYR A 120 14.15 3.47 -4.43
N LEU A 121 14.48 4.07 -3.29
CA LEU A 121 15.63 4.95 -3.13
C LEU A 121 16.69 4.26 -2.27
N ASN A 122 17.87 4.01 -2.84
CA ASN A 122 19.02 3.59 -2.05
C ASN A 122 19.52 4.74 -1.14
N LYS A 123 20.43 4.43 -0.22
CA LYS A 123 20.95 5.39 0.77
C LYS A 123 21.43 6.72 0.17
N ASP A 124 22.20 6.67 -0.92
CA ASP A 124 22.70 7.88 -1.58
C ASP A 124 21.57 8.71 -2.20
N ALA A 125 20.58 8.05 -2.81
CA ALA A 125 19.40 8.72 -3.36
C ALA A 125 18.53 9.33 -2.26
N ARG A 126 18.38 8.67 -1.11
CA ARG A 126 17.68 9.23 0.07
C ARG A 126 18.41 10.44 0.62
N LYS A 127 19.74 10.37 0.77
CA LYS A 127 20.57 11.51 1.18
C LYS A 127 20.42 12.71 0.25
N LYS A 128 20.39 12.48 -1.07
CA LYS A 128 20.12 13.54 -2.05
C LYS A 128 18.69 14.09 -1.94
N LYS A 129 17.68 13.23 -1.75
CA LYS A 129 16.27 13.63 -1.64
C LYS A 129 16.01 14.49 -0.40
N TRP A 130 16.54 14.09 0.76
CA TRP A 130 16.22 14.74 2.03
C TRP A 130 17.17 15.87 2.42
N GLY A 131 18.37 15.92 1.82
CA GLY A 131 19.33 17.00 2.06
C GLY A 131 19.60 17.19 3.56
N ASP A 132 19.36 18.40 4.06
CA ASP A 132 19.62 18.75 5.46
C ASP A 132 18.77 17.95 6.46
N LYS A 133 17.59 17.43 6.04
CA LYS A 133 16.73 16.59 6.88
C LYS A 133 17.13 15.11 6.87
N TYR A 134 18.19 14.73 6.14
CA TYR A 134 18.53 13.32 5.92
C TYR A 134 18.72 12.55 7.23
N ALA A 135 19.45 13.11 8.21
CA ALA A 135 19.73 12.41 9.46
C ALA A 135 18.42 12.05 10.20
N ASP A 136 17.56 13.04 10.43
CA ASP A 136 16.28 12.86 11.15
C ASP A 136 15.32 11.94 10.39
N TYR A 137 15.22 12.10 9.06
CA TYR A 137 14.30 11.31 8.23
C TYR A 137 14.78 9.87 8.04
N GLU A 138 16.08 9.64 7.94
CA GLU A 138 16.66 8.29 7.90
C GLU A 138 16.45 7.58 9.23
N GLU A 139 16.75 8.22 10.36
CA GLU A 139 16.54 7.65 11.70
C GLU A 139 15.07 7.27 11.91
N LYS A 140 14.14 8.20 11.63
CA LYS A 140 12.70 7.93 11.71
C LYS A 140 12.27 6.75 10.82
N ALA A 141 12.74 6.72 9.57
CA ALA A 141 12.38 5.63 8.65
C ALA A 141 12.93 4.28 9.13
N GLU A 142 14.18 4.23 9.59
CA GLU A 142 14.82 3.02 10.11
C GLU A 142 14.14 2.49 11.39
N GLU A 143 13.71 3.39 12.28
CA GLU A 143 12.96 3.07 13.50
C GLU A 143 11.60 2.47 13.16
N LEU A 144 10.77 3.18 12.39
CA LEU A 144 9.42 2.75 12.04
C LEU A 144 9.41 1.44 11.25
N VAL A 145 10.34 1.27 10.29
CA VAL A 145 10.51 0.00 9.58
C VAL A 145 10.98 -1.09 10.53
N GLY A 146 11.85 -0.77 11.49
CA GLY A 146 12.30 -1.70 12.52
C GLY A 146 11.17 -2.24 13.40
N GLU A 147 10.19 -1.41 13.75
CA GLU A 147 9.03 -1.80 14.56
C GLU A 147 8.11 -2.81 13.87
N VAL A 148 7.97 -2.71 12.55
CA VAL A 148 7.07 -3.57 11.75
C VAL A 148 7.81 -4.59 10.91
N LEU A 149 9.14 -4.71 11.06
CA LEU A 149 9.95 -5.61 10.26
C LEU A 149 9.46 -7.05 10.42
N GLY A 150 9.31 -7.76 9.30
CA GLY A 150 8.79 -9.13 9.28
C GLY A 150 7.27 -9.21 9.31
N LYS A 151 6.55 -8.11 9.57
CA LYS A 151 5.09 -8.07 9.43
C LYS A 151 4.70 -7.99 7.97
N ARG A 152 3.84 -8.92 7.54
CA ARG A 152 3.31 -8.96 6.18
C ARG A 152 1.81 -9.20 6.14
N MET A 153 1.18 -8.77 5.06
CA MET A 153 -0.23 -9.05 4.80
C MET A 153 -0.34 -10.32 3.94
N THR A 154 -1.14 -11.27 4.41
CA THR A 154 -1.39 -12.53 3.70
C THR A 154 -2.87 -12.75 3.42
N TYR A 155 -3.15 -13.49 2.35
CA TYR A 155 -4.48 -14.01 2.05
C TYR A 155 -4.32 -15.48 1.63
N ASN A 156 -5.02 -16.39 2.30
CA ASN A 156 -4.80 -17.84 2.17
C ASN A 156 -3.35 -18.31 2.45
N GLY A 157 -2.59 -17.56 3.24
CA GLY A 157 -1.22 -17.88 3.64
C GLY A 157 -0.13 -17.30 2.72
N ASP A 158 -0.49 -16.79 1.55
CA ASP A 158 0.44 -16.16 0.62
C ASP A 158 0.48 -14.64 0.78
N PRO A 159 1.65 -13.98 0.61
CA PRO A 159 1.73 -12.52 0.55
C PRO A 159 0.80 -11.95 -0.52
N ILE A 160 0.07 -10.88 -0.19
CA ILE A 160 -0.88 -10.26 -1.12
C ILE A 160 -0.21 -9.33 -2.14
N LEU A 161 -0.91 -9.07 -3.26
CA LEU A 161 -0.68 -7.88 -4.07
C LEU A 161 -1.08 -6.63 -3.27
N ALA A 162 -0.15 -6.10 -2.48
CA ALA A 162 -0.37 -4.94 -1.62
C ALA A 162 -0.34 -3.62 -2.41
N ALA A 163 -1.31 -3.43 -3.30
CA ALA A 163 -1.42 -2.24 -4.13
C ALA A 163 -1.77 -1.00 -3.29
N TYR A 164 -1.23 0.15 -3.67
CA TYR A 164 -1.52 1.44 -3.02
C TYR A 164 -1.37 2.59 -4.02
N HIS A 165 -1.95 3.74 -3.69
CA HIS A 165 -1.93 4.94 -4.53
C HIS A 165 -1.99 6.20 -3.66
N ASP A 166 -1.76 7.37 -4.25
CA ASP A 166 -1.64 8.63 -3.52
C ASP A 166 -3.00 9.11 -2.97
N ILE A 167 -3.97 9.39 -3.85
CA ILE A 167 -5.27 9.99 -3.50
C ILE A 167 -6.38 9.38 -4.37
N CYS A 168 -7.54 9.07 -3.79
CA CYS A 168 -8.78 8.70 -4.49
C CYS A 168 -9.93 9.68 -4.28
N SER A 169 -11.10 9.40 -4.87
CA SER A 169 -12.26 10.30 -4.87
C SER A 169 -13.15 10.21 -3.62
N GLY A 170 -12.62 9.68 -2.52
CA GLY A 170 -13.37 9.33 -1.30
C GLY A 170 -13.75 7.85 -1.20
N LYS A 171 -13.50 7.06 -2.25
CA LYS A 171 -13.59 5.61 -2.26
C LYS A 171 -12.51 5.04 -3.18
N THR A 172 -11.99 3.88 -2.82
CA THR A 172 -11.08 3.11 -3.68
C THR A 172 -11.89 2.38 -4.76
N GLU A 173 -11.21 1.92 -5.80
CA GLU A 173 -11.75 1.04 -6.83
C GLU A 173 -11.34 -0.42 -6.58
N SER A 174 -12.16 -1.35 -7.05
CA SER A 174 -11.80 -2.76 -7.05
C SER A 174 -10.77 -3.07 -8.13
N ALA A 175 -9.93 -4.09 -7.88
CA ALA A 175 -9.01 -4.62 -8.90
C ALA A 175 -9.76 -5.03 -10.19
N LYS A 176 -10.99 -5.51 -10.07
CA LYS A 176 -11.83 -5.90 -11.21
C LYS A 176 -12.18 -4.71 -12.09
N THR A 177 -12.51 -3.56 -11.50
CA THR A 177 -12.79 -2.34 -12.26
C THR A 177 -11.55 -1.85 -13.00
N VAL A 178 -10.40 -1.84 -12.33
CA VAL A 178 -9.19 -1.17 -12.84
C VAL A 178 -8.35 -2.08 -13.74
N TRP A 179 -8.24 -3.36 -13.40
CA TRP A 179 -7.37 -4.35 -14.03
C TRP A 179 -8.12 -5.54 -14.64
N GLY A 180 -9.43 -5.64 -14.45
CA GLY A 180 -10.26 -6.73 -14.99
C GLY A 180 -10.21 -8.04 -14.19
N GLU A 181 -9.34 -8.12 -13.18
CA GLU A 181 -9.18 -9.30 -12.33
C GLU A 181 -9.87 -9.11 -10.97
N ASP A 182 -10.69 -10.09 -10.57
CA ASP A 182 -11.38 -10.06 -9.28
C ASP A 182 -10.47 -10.59 -8.17
N ILE A 183 -9.89 -9.67 -7.39
CA ILE A 183 -8.94 -10.00 -6.33
C ILE A 183 -9.64 -9.76 -4.98
N ALA A 184 -9.84 -10.84 -4.21
CA ALA A 184 -10.72 -10.85 -3.03
C ALA A 184 -10.40 -9.78 -1.98
N TYR A 185 -9.12 -9.44 -1.81
CA TYR A 185 -8.66 -8.43 -0.84
C TYR A 185 -8.52 -7.02 -1.44
N LEU A 186 -8.70 -6.82 -2.75
CA LEU A 186 -8.64 -5.51 -3.42
C LEU A 186 -10.03 -5.08 -3.90
N GLN A 187 -10.89 -4.80 -2.93
CA GLN A 187 -12.27 -4.35 -3.12
C GLN A 187 -12.40 -2.85 -2.86
N SER A 188 -13.49 -2.26 -3.36
CA SER A 188 -13.78 -0.84 -3.11
C SER A 188 -14.15 -0.62 -1.64
N VAL A 189 -13.46 0.30 -0.97
CA VAL A 189 -13.72 0.72 0.41
C VAL A 189 -13.78 2.24 0.50
N THR A 190 -14.36 2.76 1.60
CA THR A 190 -14.42 4.20 1.85
C THR A 190 -13.04 4.79 2.15
N SER A 191 -12.81 6.04 1.78
CA SER A 191 -11.57 6.75 2.04
C SER A 191 -11.85 8.25 2.12
N ASP A 192 -12.75 8.65 3.02
CA ASP A 192 -13.32 10.00 3.02
C ASP A 192 -12.28 11.11 3.28
N GLY A 193 -11.19 10.78 3.97
CA GLY A 193 -10.06 11.67 4.23
C GLY A 193 -9.44 12.25 2.97
N ASP A 194 -9.43 11.50 1.86
CA ASP A 194 -8.85 11.90 0.58
C ASP A 194 -9.43 13.21 0.03
N ARG A 195 -10.71 13.49 0.33
CA ARG A 195 -11.38 14.73 -0.11
C ARG A 195 -10.77 16.00 0.49
N LEU A 196 -9.97 15.85 1.55
CA LEU A 196 -9.28 16.94 2.23
C LEU A 196 -7.86 17.15 1.69
N ALA A 197 -7.39 16.31 0.77
CA ALA A 197 -6.06 16.41 0.21
C ALA A 197 -5.87 17.76 -0.52
N PRO A 198 -4.76 18.48 -0.29
CA PRO A 198 -4.49 19.76 -0.96
C PRO A 198 -4.54 19.67 -2.49
N ASN A 199 -4.15 18.52 -3.05
CA ASN A 199 -4.13 18.25 -4.48
C ASN A 199 -5.24 17.27 -4.91
N TYR A 200 -6.36 17.24 -4.18
CA TYR A 200 -7.49 16.35 -4.47
C TYR A 200 -8.06 16.53 -5.88
N GLU A 201 -8.15 17.77 -6.36
CA GLU A 201 -8.57 18.11 -7.73
C GLU A 201 -7.44 18.82 -8.47
N THR A 202 -7.17 18.37 -9.69
CA THR A 202 -6.27 19.03 -10.65
C THR A 202 -7.07 19.45 -11.87
N VAL A 203 -6.83 20.67 -12.38
CA VAL A 203 -7.45 21.16 -13.61
C VAL A 203 -6.37 21.46 -14.66
N ILE A 204 -6.50 20.84 -15.83
CA ILE A 204 -5.61 21.03 -16.98
C ILE A 204 -6.39 21.72 -18.10
N GLY A 205 -5.81 22.80 -18.63
CA GLY A 205 -6.30 23.46 -19.84
C GLY A 205 -5.44 23.10 -21.04
N LEU A 206 -6.07 22.65 -22.13
CA LEU A 206 -5.41 22.42 -23.42
C LEU A 206 -6.09 23.24 -24.51
N ASP A 207 -5.30 23.80 -25.42
CA ASP A 207 -5.85 24.26 -26.70
C ASP A 207 -6.18 23.06 -27.59
N LYS A 208 -6.96 23.33 -28.64
CA LYS A 208 -7.41 22.33 -29.61
C LYS A 208 -6.29 21.51 -30.23
N GLU A 209 -5.18 22.15 -30.60
CA GLU A 209 -4.09 21.45 -31.29
C GLU A 209 -3.31 20.55 -30.32
N LYS A 210 -3.08 20.98 -29.08
CA LYS A 210 -2.50 20.12 -28.04
C LYS A 210 -3.38 18.92 -27.72
N PHE A 211 -4.68 19.12 -27.58
CA PHE A 211 -5.61 18.01 -27.37
C PHE A 211 -5.58 17.04 -28.56
N ARG A 212 -5.63 17.56 -29.80
CA ARG A 212 -5.53 16.77 -31.02
C ARG A 212 -4.24 15.94 -31.03
N SER A 213 -3.09 16.58 -30.86
CA SER A 213 -1.79 15.89 -30.90
C SER A 213 -1.66 14.81 -29.83
N ALA A 214 -2.18 15.05 -28.63
CA ALA A 214 -2.18 14.04 -27.57
C ALA A 214 -3.05 12.82 -27.92
N ILE A 215 -4.27 13.04 -28.42
CA ILE A 215 -5.19 11.95 -28.79
C ILE A 215 -4.71 11.18 -30.02
N GLN A 216 -4.07 11.84 -30.98
CA GLN A 216 -3.57 11.19 -32.21
C GLN A 216 -2.40 10.22 -31.99
N ILE A 217 -1.88 10.10 -30.76
CA ILE A 217 -0.97 9.02 -30.37
C ILE A 217 -1.73 7.67 -30.31
N ILE A 218 -3.06 7.71 -30.17
CA ILE A 218 -3.93 6.53 -30.22
C ILE A 218 -4.28 6.25 -31.68
N ASP A 219 -3.86 5.08 -32.17
CA ASP A 219 -4.08 4.67 -33.55
C ASP A 219 -5.57 4.62 -33.91
N GLY A 220 -5.91 5.09 -35.12
CA GLY A 220 -7.26 4.99 -35.68
C GLY A 220 -8.26 6.02 -35.17
N ILE A 221 -7.82 7.07 -34.47
CA ILE A 221 -8.70 8.15 -34.02
C ILE A 221 -8.70 9.32 -35.00
N GLU A 222 -9.88 9.58 -35.57
CA GLU A 222 -10.14 10.77 -36.37
C GLU A 222 -10.87 11.82 -35.54
N LEU A 223 -10.51 13.09 -35.73
CA LEU A 223 -11.09 14.22 -35.01
C LEU A 223 -11.69 15.23 -36.01
N PRO A 224 -12.84 14.90 -36.61
CA PRO A 224 -13.47 15.70 -37.66
C PRO A 224 -14.23 16.90 -37.08
N GLY A 225 -14.42 17.94 -37.90
CA GLY A 225 -15.30 19.06 -37.59
C GLY A 225 -14.84 19.91 -36.39
N LYS A 226 -15.84 20.44 -35.67
CA LYS A 226 -15.64 21.34 -34.51
C LYS A 226 -15.17 20.58 -33.28
N SER A 227 -14.20 21.13 -32.56
CA SER A 227 -13.58 20.49 -31.38
C SER A 227 -14.55 20.24 -30.23
N GLU A 228 -15.63 21.01 -30.16
CA GLU A 228 -16.72 20.86 -29.19
C GLU A 228 -17.44 19.51 -29.34
N ASN A 229 -17.35 18.89 -30.52
CA ASN A 229 -17.99 17.61 -30.82
C ASN A 229 -17.02 16.43 -30.75
N TRP A 230 -15.74 16.66 -30.42
CA TRP A 230 -14.75 15.58 -30.41
C TRP A 230 -14.91 14.63 -29.24
N VAL A 231 -15.42 15.09 -28.11
CA VAL A 231 -15.59 14.27 -26.90
C VAL A 231 -17.07 14.00 -26.70
N GLY A 232 -17.43 12.72 -26.70
CA GLY A 232 -18.79 12.24 -26.57
C GLY A 232 -19.06 11.61 -25.21
N LYS A 233 -19.82 10.51 -25.23
CA LYS A 233 -20.25 9.82 -24.01
C LYS A 233 -19.05 9.31 -23.22
N THR A 234 -19.10 9.47 -21.90
CA THR A 234 -18.12 8.87 -20.98
C THR A 234 -18.79 7.81 -20.11
N ASP A 235 -18.19 6.62 -20.04
CA ASP A 235 -18.58 5.54 -19.12
C ASP A 235 -17.72 5.59 -17.87
N LYS A 236 -18.38 5.66 -16.70
CA LYS A 236 -17.74 5.87 -15.40
C LYS A 236 -18.38 5.00 -14.33
N THR A 237 -17.61 4.66 -13.31
CA THR A 237 -18.15 4.12 -12.05
C THR A 237 -18.80 5.22 -11.21
N ASP A 238 -19.43 4.83 -10.10
CA ASP A 238 -19.98 5.73 -9.08
C ASP A 238 -18.90 6.56 -8.37
N THR A 239 -17.64 6.10 -8.33
CA THR A 239 -16.51 6.87 -7.81
C THR A 239 -16.05 7.97 -8.78
N GLY A 240 -16.47 7.92 -10.05
CA GLY A 240 -16.01 8.79 -11.14
C GLY A 240 -14.89 8.20 -12.00
N PHE A 241 -14.41 6.99 -11.69
CA PHE A 241 -13.39 6.30 -12.48
C PHE A 241 -13.87 6.02 -13.91
N VAL A 242 -13.13 6.52 -14.89
CA VAL A 242 -13.45 6.43 -16.31
C VAL A 242 -13.02 5.08 -16.87
N ARG A 243 -14.01 4.27 -17.24
CA ARG A 243 -13.80 3.02 -17.99
C ARG A 243 -13.52 3.31 -19.45
N SER A 244 -14.30 4.18 -20.07
CA SER A 244 -14.10 4.56 -21.47
C SER A 244 -14.63 5.95 -21.80
N VAL A 245 -14.08 6.56 -22.84
CA VAL A 245 -14.51 7.86 -23.39
C VAL A 245 -14.74 7.69 -24.88
N GLU A 246 -15.83 8.22 -25.40
CA GLU A 246 -16.02 8.37 -26.83
C GLU A 246 -15.25 9.59 -27.32
N VAL A 247 -14.34 9.39 -28.27
CA VAL A 247 -13.56 10.47 -28.89
C VAL A 247 -13.59 10.27 -30.41
N GLY A 248 -14.03 11.29 -31.14
CA GLY A 248 -14.16 11.20 -32.60
C GLY A 248 -15.19 10.18 -33.09
N GLY A 249 -16.14 9.78 -32.23
CA GLY A 249 -17.09 8.69 -32.50
C GLY A 249 -16.56 7.29 -32.18
N THR A 250 -15.29 7.17 -31.75
CA THR A 250 -14.69 5.89 -31.35
C THR A 250 -14.67 5.75 -29.83
N LYS A 251 -15.04 4.58 -29.32
CA LYS A 251 -14.94 4.27 -27.89
C LYS A 251 -13.50 3.90 -27.54
N ILE A 252 -12.88 4.68 -26.66
CA ILE A 252 -11.48 4.53 -26.24
C ILE A 252 -11.44 4.13 -24.75
N ASP A 253 -10.51 3.24 -24.37
CA ASP A 253 -10.29 2.90 -22.97
C ASP A 253 -9.81 4.13 -22.17
N GLY A 254 -10.32 4.30 -20.95
CA GLY A 254 -9.97 5.44 -20.11
C GLY A 254 -8.49 5.50 -19.73
N ASN A 255 -7.79 4.37 -19.71
CA ASN A 255 -6.35 4.30 -19.48
C ASN A 255 -5.55 4.85 -20.67
N ASP A 256 -6.00 4.60 -21.90
CA ASP A 256 -5.34 5.14 -23.09
C ASP A 256 -5.51 6.65 -23.16
N ILE A 257 -6.70 7.16 -22.81
CA ILE A 257 -6.92 8.61 -22.63
C ILE A 257 -6.02 9.18 -21.53
N LYS A 258 -5.95 8.53 -20.36
CA LYS A 258 -5.07 8.94 -19.26
C LYS A 258 -3.62 9.04 -19.73
N LYS A 259 -3.12 8.03 -20.43
CA LYS A 259 -1.74 7.99 -20.95
C LYS A 259 -1.51 9.08 -21.99
N ALA A 260 -2.39 9.19 -22.98
CA ALA A 260 -2.31 10.17 -24.06
C ALA A 260 -2.25 11.61 -23.54
N LEU A 261 -3.10 11.94 -22.57
CA LEU A 261 -3.20 13.27 -21.99
C LEU A 261 -2.28 13.50 -20.76
N GLY A 262 -1.52 12.49 -20.34
CA GLY A 262 -0.64 12.57 -19.17
C GLY A 262 -1.37 12.84 -17.86
N LEU A 263 -2.56 12.27 -17.67
CA LEU A 263 -3.39 12.53 -16.49
C LEU A 263 -2.89 11.73 -15.26
N PRO A 264 -2.96 12.30 -14.04
CA PRO A 264 -2.51 11.62 -12.82
C PRO A 264 -3.40 10.44 -12.44
N SER A 265 -4.69 10.46 -12.80
CA SER A 265 -5.64 9.38 -12.53
C SER A 265 -6.59 9.11 -13.69
N ARG A 266 -7.35 8.01 -13.59
CA ARG A 266 -8.48 7.70 -14.49
C ARG A 266 -9.80 8.31 -14.02
N ASN A 267 -9.80 9.16 -12.99
CA ASN A 267 -11.01 9.83 -12.54
C ASN A 267 -11.01 11.25 -13.09
N PHE A 268 -11.63 11.44 -14.25
CA PHE A 268 -11.61 12.74 -14.92
C PHE A 268 -12.89 13.08 -15.68
N THR A 269 -13.04 14.37 -15.99
CA THR A 269 -14.04 14.89 -16.93
C THR A 269 -13.34 15.74 -17.97
N ILE A 270 -13.73 15.61 -19.24
CA ILE A 270 -13.22 16.45 -20.34
C ILE A 270 -14.39 17.28 -20.87
N SER A 271 -14.17 18.58 -21.03
CA SER A 271 -15.12 19.51 -21.64
C SER A 271 -14.41 20.42 -22.63
N CYS A 272 -15.09 20.88 -23.66
CA CYS A 272 -14.54 21.78 -24.68
C CYS A 272 -15.47 22.97 -24.88
N LYS A 273 -14.90 24.19 -24.89
CA LYS A 273 -15.60 25.42 -25.21
C LYS A 273 -14.64 26.39 -25.90
N ASP A 274 -15.08 27.00 -26.99
CA ASP A 274 -14.29 27.98 -27.76
C ASP A 274 -12.90 27.42 -28.13
N GLU A 275 -12.87 26.18 -28.64
CA GLU A 275 -11.64 25.44 -28.97
C GLU A 275 -10.65 25.23 -27.81
N LYS A 276 -11.11 25.38 -26.55
CA LYS A 276 -10.33 25.12 -25.33
C LYS A 276 -10.90 23.95 -24.55
N PHE A 277 -10.05 22.95 -24.31
CA PHE A 277 -10.37 21.79 -23.51
C PHE A 277 -10.02 22.06 -22.04
N THR A 278 -10.96 21.76 -21.15
CA THR A 278 -10.76 21.72 -19.70
C THR A 278 -10.92 20.29 -19.23
N ILE A 279 -9.85 19.74 -18.67
CA ILE A 279 -9.85 18.43 -18.03
C ILE A 279 -9.81 18.65 -16.53
N LYS A 280 -10.82 18.18 -15.81
CA LYS A 280 -10.80 18.09 -14.34
C LYS A 280 -10.46 16.67 -13.95
N ILE A 281 -9.49 16.49 -13.06
CA ILE A 281 -8.98 15.21 -12.62
C ILE A 281 -9.10 15.15 -11.09
N ILE A 282 -9.58 14.03 -10.57
CA ILE A 282 -9.70 13.77 -9.14
C ILE A 282 -8.69 12.69 -8.74
N GLY A 283 -7.94 12.98 -7.68
CA GLY A 283 -6.94 12.08 -7.11
C GLY A 283 -5.76 11.76 -8.03
N ASN A 284 -4.94 10.83 -7.57
CA ASN A 284 -3.65 10.51 -8.16
C ASN A 284 -3.33 9.02 -7.97
N GLY A 285 -2.93 8.35 -9.05
CA GLY A 285 -2.64 6.92 -9.07
C GLY A 285 -3.80 6.07 -9.59
N HIS A 286 -3.71 4.76 -9.32
CA HIS A 286 -4.59 3.75 -9.93
C HIS A 286 -5.86 3.45 -9.14
N MET A 287 -6.03 4.02 -7.93
CA MET A 287 -7.24 3.91 -7.09
C MET A 287 -7.48 2.56 -6.41
N VAL A 288 -6.56 1.60 -6.49
CA VAL A 288 -6.75 0.23 -5.95
C VAL A 288 -5.97 0.08 -4.65
N GLY A 289 -6.54 -0.63 -3.67
CA GLY A 289 -5.90 -0.89 -2.38
C GLY A 289 -5.79 0.36 -1.52
N MET A 290 -4.66 0.52 -0.82
CA MET A 290 -4.50 1.58 0.18
C MET A 290 -4.32 2.97 -0.47
N SER A 291 -5.12 3.95 -0.03
CA SER A 291 -4.83 5.36 -0.29
C SER A 291 -3.81 5.87 0.73
N GLN A 292 -2.73 6.50 0.27
CA GLN A 292 -1.67 7.05 1.13
C GLN A 292 -2.17 8.25 1.92
N TYR A 293 -2.90 9.18 1.27
CA TYR A 293 -3.50 10.30 1.97
C TYR A 293 -4.60 9.84 2.92
N GLY A 294 -5.41 8.86 2.50
CA GLY A 294 -6.44 8.27 3.34
C GLY A 294 -5.88 7.56 4.57
N ALA A 295 -4.76 6.84 4.42
CA ALA A 295 -4.02 6.24 5.53
C ALA A 295 -3.47 7.29 6.51
N ASP A 296 -2.87 8.38 6.01
CA ASP A 296 -2.42 9.49 6.85
C ASP A 296 -3.59 10.14 7.60
N TYR A 297 -4.73 10.33 6.93
CA TYR A 297 -5.94 10.83 7.55
C TYR A 297 -6.44 9.91 8.67
N MET A 298 -6.60 8.62 8.40
CA MET A 298 -7.03 7.62 9.40
C MET A 298 -6.08 7.61 10.61
N ALA A 299 -4.77 7.60 10.36
CA ALA A 299 -3.76 7.66 11.40
C ALA A 299 -3.90 8.92 12.28
N ARG A 300 -4.13 10.08 11.67
CA ARG A 300 -4.40 11.34 12.40
C ARG A 300 -5.72 11.35 13.16
N GLN A 301 -6.68 10.49 12.79
CA GLN A 301 -7.90 10.26 13.57
C GLN A 301 -7.72 9.20 14.67
N GLY A 302 -6.51 8.66 14.84
CA GLY A 302 -6.15 7.73 15.91
C GLY A 302 -6.19 6.25 15.52
N SER A 303 -6.37 5.91 14.24
CA SER A 303 -6.23 4.52 13.79
C SER A 303 -4.77 4.07 13.84
N ASP A 304 -4.53 2.84 14.29
CA ASP A 304 -3.21 2.23 14.20
C ASP A 304 -2.93 1.67 12.79
N TRP A 305 -1.68 1.31 12.51
CA TRP A 305 -1.26 0.78 11.22
C TRP A 305 -1.99 -0.52 10.83
N GLN A 306 -2.41 -1.35 11.80
CA GLN A 306 -3.10 -2.61 11.52
C GLN A 306 -4.54 -2.37 11.11
N GLU A 307 -5.21 -1.41 11.76
CA GLU A 307 -6.56 -0.96 11.42
C GLU A 307 -6.58 -0.34 10.02
N ILE A 308 -5.60 0.50 9.69
CA ILE A 308 -5.43 1.08 8.35
C ILE A 308 -5.33 -0.03 7.29
N LEU A 309 -4.43 -1.00 7.47
CA LEU A 309 -4.25 -2.08 6.50
C LEU A 309 -5.50 -2.96 6.37
N LYS A 310 -6.15 -3.34 7.48
CA LYS A 310 -7.36 -4.17 7.44
C LYS A 310 -8.55 -3.43 6.83
N HIS A 311 -8.58 -2.10 6.89
CA HIS A 311 -9.58 -1.29 6.22
C HIS A 311 -9.42 -1.34 4.70
N TYR A 312 -8.20 -1.14 4.18
CA TYR A 312 -7.95 -1.08 2.74
C TYR A 312 -7.83 -2.46 2.06
N TYR A 313 -7.44 -3.50 2.79
CA TYR A 313 -7.26 -4.84 2.25
C TYR A 313 -8.25 -5.81 2.90
N THR A 314 -9.30 -6.18 2.17
CA THR A 314 -10.42 -6.95 2.74
C THR A 314 -10.02 -8.38 3.07
N GLY A 315 -10.26 -8.82 4.31
CA GLY A 315 -10.09 -10.22 4.70
C GLY A 315 -8.65 -10.71 4.82
N ILE A 316 -7.66 -9.80 4.81
CA ILE A 316 -6.26 -10.16 5.02
C ILE A 316 -5.99 -10.62 6.46
N LYS A 317 -4.86 -11.30 6.63
CA LYS A 317 -4.20 -11.49 7.93
C LYS A 317 -2.90 -10.71 7.96
N ILE A 318 -2.51 -10.27 9.16
CA ILE A 318 -1.21 -9.68 9.42
C ILE A 318 -0.45 -10.69 10.28
N GLU A 319 0.71 -11.16 9.79
CA GLU A 319 1.56 -12.18 10.40
C GLU A 319 2.92 -11.59 10.72
#